data_AF-A0A7V9PJB3-F1
#
_entry.id   AF-A0A7V9PJB3-F1
#
_cell.length_a   1.000
_cell.length_b   1.000
_cell.length_c   1.000
_cell.angle_alpha   90.00
_cell.angle_beta   90.00
_cell.angle_gamma   90.00
#
_symmetry.space_group_name_H-M   'P 1'
#
loop_
_entity.id
_entity.type
_entity.pdbx_description
1 polymer ?
#
loop_
_entity_poly.entity_id
_entity_poly.type
_entity_poly.pdbx_seq_one_letter_code
_entity_poly.pdbx_strand_id
1 'polypeptide(L)'
;MLFGYRLQLFDLAGRIGVSAACRTFGVHRSTYYAWKRQVDRHGLEMLRPRERRRPRMPNQLSAIVEERIVAFALAHPGLGPQRVAAELARPRWGGIVVSANGVWRCLRRHGLNTRAKRLSLVAGYRAPYHPPRAPELEPHIEVDRPGELVGVDCFYVGRLRGTSGAIWQLTAIDCYSSFAWAELVVCKQGNPTAAQTSKLARRVARELHAAGWQLERVLCDNGNEYRGERFHTTITQLGARVTHIHAGRPQTNGHVEALHKTILDECWRPAFARHLYPRYSALSRELDRYLAYYNYDRVHHGRLTRGRIPADIVYAANKMKTAR
;
A
#
# COMPACT_ATOMS: atom_id res chain seq x y z
N MET A 1 30.54 -1.35 34.37
CA MET A 1 31.96 -1.76 34.46
C MET A 1 32.95 -0.68 34.00
N LEU A 2 32.84 -0.12 32.78
CA LEU A 2 33.84 0.81 32.24
C LEU A 2 34.00 2.17 32.98
N PHE A 3 32.94 2.71 33.58
CA PHE A 3 33.03 3.98 34.32
C PHE A 3 33.83 3.85 35.62
N GLY A 4 33.52 2.82 36.44
CA GLY A 4 34.22 2.55 37.69
C GLY A 4 35.71 2.27 37.48
N TYR A 5 36.06 1.51 36.43
CA TYR A 5 37.46 1.28 36.03
C TYR A 5 38.22 2.58 35.74
N ARG A 6 37.59 3.53 35.03
CA ARG A 6 38.20 4.84 34.74
C ARG A 6 38.31 5.70 36.00
N LEU A 7 37.32 5.65 36.89
CA LEU A 7 37.33 6.41 38.14
C LEU A 7 38.45 5.94 39.08
N GLN A 8 38.61 4.62 39.22
CA GLN A 8 39.68 4.01 40.02
C GLN A 8 41.07 4.35 39.46
N LEU A 9 41.23 4.42 38.14
CA LEU A 9 42.48 4.91 37.53
C LEU A 9 42.79 6.35 37.95
N PHE A 10 41.79 7.24 38.00
CA PHE A 10 42.00 8.64 38.40
C PHE A 10 42.31 8.79 39.88
N ASP A 11 41.60 8.06 40.75
CA ASP A 11 41.89 8.00 42.18
C ASP A 11 43.31 7.46 42.44
N LEU A 12 43.67 6.33 41.82
CA LEU A 12 45.01 5.76 41.97
C LEU A 12 46.10 6.70 41.43
N ALA A 13 45.87 7.35 40.29
CA ALA A 13 46.81 8.32 39.75
C ALA A 13 47.05 9.52 40.69
N GLY A 14 46.05 9.92 41.48
CA GLY A 14 46.19 10.94 42.52
C GLY A 14 47.03 10.49 43.71
N ARG A 15 47.05 9.18 44.03
CA ARG A 15 47.80 8.63 45.17
C ARG A 15 49.24 8.27 44.85
N ILE A 16 49.48 7.65 43.69
CA ILE A 16 50.80 7.07 43.34
C ILE A 16 51.42 7.66 42.07
N GLY A 17 50.79 8.69 41.50
CA GLY A 17 51.22 9.34 40.26
C GLY A 17 50.76 8.63 38.99
N VAL A 18 50.58 9.42 37.93
CA VAL A 18 49.99 9.01 36.64
C VAL A 18 50.72 7.84 36.00
N SER A 19 52.06 7.87 35.96
CA SER A 19 52.87 6.85 35.29
C SER A 19 52.78 5.47 35.97
N ALA A 20 52.65 5.43 37.30
CA ALA A 20 52.49 4.18 38.03
C ALA A 20 51.06 3.64 37.87
N ALA A 21 50.05 4.47 38.08
CA ALA A 21 48.64 4.09 37.93
C ALA A 21 48.30 3.60 36.50
N CYS A 22 48.82 4.27 35.47
CA CYS A 22 48.68 3.87 34.07
C CYS A 22 49.29 2.49 33.79
N ARG A 23 50.45 2.16 34.39
CA ARG A 23 51.07 0.83 34.28
C ARG A 23 50.21 -0.24 34.96
N THR A 24 49.72 0.03 36.17
CA THR A 24 48.86 -0.89 36.93
C THR A 24 47.56 -1.21 36.20
N PHE A 25 46.95 -0.20 35.57
CA PHE A 25 45.67 -0.37 34.87
C PHE A 25 45.83 -0.79 33.40
N GLY A 26 47.05 -0.84 32.86
CA GLY A 26 47.29 -1.15 31.45
C GLY A 26 46.78 -0.06 30.49
N VAL A 27 46.74 1.21 30.94
CA VAL A 27 46.28 2.35 30.15
C VAL A 27 47.47 3.18 29.70
N HIS A 28 47.57 3.48 28.41
CA HIS A 28 48.62 4.36 27.92
C HIS A 28 48.45 5.78 28.48
N ARG A 29 49.55 6.43 28.90
CA ARG A 29 49.54 7.78 29.51
C ARG A 29 48.83 8.82 28.64
N SER A 30 48.93 8.72 27.31
CA SER A 30 48.22 9.64 26.41
C SER A 30 46.69 9.53 26.53
N THR A 31 46.16 8.32 26.76
CA THR A 31 44.73 8.08 27.00
C THR A 31 44.29 8.69 28.32
N TYR A 32 45.10 8.53 29.38
CA TYR A 32 44.86 9.20 30.66
C TYR A 32 44.79 10.71 30.51
N TYR A 33 45.77 11.34 29.86
CA TYR A 33 45.77 12.79 29.67
C TYR A 33 44.64 13.28 28.73
N ALA A 34 44.24 12.47 27.75
CA ALA A 34 43.06 12.76 26.93
C ALA A 34 41.77 12.82 27.78
N TRP A 35 41.60 11.88 28.72
CA TRP A 35 40.49 11.91 29.68
C TRP A 35 40.65 13.03 30.71
N LYS A 36 41.86 13.28 31.21
CA LYS A 36 42.12 14.32 32.22
C LYS A 36 41.72 15.71 31.71
N ARG A 37 42.05 16.05 30.46
CA ARG A 37 41.60 17.30 29.82
C ARG A 37 40.07 17.46 29.75
N GLN A 38 39.32 16.36 29.78
CA GLN A 38 37.86 16.36 29.78
C GLN A 38 37.32 16.45 31.20
N VAL A 39 37.93 15.72 32.15
CA VAL A 39 37.60 15.75 33.58
C VAL A 39 37.86 17.14 34.17
N ASP A 40 38.99 17.76 33.87
CA ASP A 40 39.34 19.08 34.40
C ASP A 40 38.34 20.16 33.94
N ARG A 41 37.67 19.97 32.80
CA ARG A 41 36.68 20.92 32.24
C ARG A 41 35.24 20.61 32.61
N HIS A 42 34.88 19.35 32.81
CA HIS A 42 33.48 18.91 32.90
C HIS A 42 33.21 17.96 34.07
N GLY A 43 34.19 17.73 34.94
CA GLY A 43 34.11 16.83 36.09
C GLY A 43 34.26 15.34 35.75
N LEU A 44 34.28 14.51 36.79
CA LEU A 44 34.51 13.07 36.69
C LEU A 44 33.42 12.32 35.92
N GLU A 45 32.21 12.85 35.86
CA GLU A 45 31.07 12.27 35.12
C GLU A 45 31.36 12.11 33.61
N MET A 46 32.28 12.92 33.06
CA MET A 46 32.71 12.81 31.66
C MET A 46 33.49 11.51 31.36
N LEU A 47 33.92 10.76 32.38
CA LEU A 47 34.51 9.43 32.22
C LEU A 47 33.47 8.36 31.89
N ARG A 48 32.16 8.63 32.03
CA ARG A 48 31.12 7.67 31.66
C ARG A 48 31.23 7.34 30.17
N PRO A 49 31.10 6.06 29.78
CA PRO A 49 31.01 5.69 28.37
C PRO A 49 29.87 6.45 27.71
N ARG A 50 30.21 7.35 26.77
CA ARG A 50 29.21 8.02 25.94
C ARG A 50 28.75 7.05 24.87
N GLU A 51 27.46 6.94 24.68
CA GLU A 51 26.92 6.24 23.51
C GLU A 51 27.48 6.90 22.25
N ARG A 52 28.09 6.08 21.39
CA ARG A 52 28.52 6.56 20.08
C ARG A 52 27.27 6.89 19.27
N ARG A 53 27.18 8.13 18.81
CA ARG A 53 26.15 8.52 17.84
C ARG A 53 26.24 7.56 16.65
N ARG A 54 25.10 7.01 16.22
CA ARG A 54 25.06 6.21 14.99
C ARG A 54 25.53 7.08 13.81
N PRO A 55 26.54 6.64 13.04
CA PRO A 55 27.05 7.44 11.93
C PRO A 55 25.96 7.66 10.89
N ARG A 56 25.87 8.89 10.36
CA ARG A 56 25.02 9.19 9.20
C ARG A 56 25.78 8.78 7.94
N MET A 57 25.21 7.87 7.16
CA MET A 57 25.86 7.44 5.92
C MET A 57 25.86 8.59 4.89
N PRO A 58 26.91 8.73 4.06
CA PRO A 58 26.99 9.83 3.08
C PRO A 58 25.76 9.93 2.16
N ASN A 59 25.20 8.77 1.78
CA ASN A 59 24.04 8.69 0.90
C ASN A 59 22.70 8.65 1.68
N GLN A 60 22.69 9.05 2.96
CA GLN A 60 21.47 9.12 3.75
C GLN A 60 20.69 10.38 3.41
N LEU A 61 19.42 10.18 3.08
CA LEU A 61 18.45 11.23 2.78
C LEU A 61 18.43 12.30 3.90
N SER A 62 18.07 13.53 3.52
CA SER A 62 17.88 14.60 4.51
C SER A 62 16.72 14.25 5.44
N ALA A 63 16.75 14.78 6.67
CA ALA A 63 15.71 14.54 7.66
C ALA A 63 14.31 14.91 7.13
N ILE A 64 14.21 16.06 6.44
CA ILE A 64 12.98 16.53 5.80
C ILE A 64 12.44 15.50 4.79
N VAL A 65 13.31 14.91 3.96
CA VAL A 65 12.90 13.89 2.99
C VAL A 65 12.49 12.60 3.69
N GLU A 66 13.21 12.18 4.74
CA GLU A 66 12.82 11.01 5.55
C GLU A 66 11.44 11.19 6.20
N GLU A 67 11.19 12.35 6.80
CA GLU A 67 9.90 12.70 7.40
C GLU A 67 8.77 12.70 6.37
N ARG A 68 9.00 13.26 5.17
CA ARG A 68 8.02 13.22 4.07
C ARG A 68 7.72 11.80 3.63
N ILE A 69 8.74 10.93 3.52
CA ILE A 69 8.57 9.50 3.21
C ILE A 69 7.73 8.81 4.28
N VAL A 70 8.03 9.04 5.56
CA VAL A 70 7.31 8.41 6.68
C VAL A 70 5.87 8.89 6.72
N ALA A 71 5.62 10.20 6.65
CA ALA A 71 4.28 10.77 6.66
C ALA A 71 3.44 10.23 5.49
N PHE A 72 4.00 10.20 4.28
CA PHE A 72 3.31 9.66 3.11
C PHE A 72 2.99 8.17 3.26
N ALA A 73 3.95 7.38 3.77
CA ALA A 73 3.76 5.95 3.98
C ALA A 73 2.74 5.63 5.08
N LEU A 74 2.56 6.50 6.08
CA LEU A 74 1.53 6.35 7.11
C LEU A 74 0.15 6.80 6.62
N ALA A 75 0.08 7.83 5.77
CA ALA A 75 -1.15 8.22 5.10
C ALA A 75 -1.64 7.13 4.13
N HIS A 76 -0.70 6.40 3.52
CA HIS A 76 -0.96 5.36 2.51
C HIS A 76 -0.27 4.01 2.87
N PRO A 77 -0.68 3.36 3.98
CA PRO A 77 0.05 2.22 4.55
C PRO A 77 0.12 1.01 3.63
N GLY A 78 -0.81 0.90 2.69
CA GLY A 78 -0.86 -0.14 1.66
C GLY A 78 0.23 -0.06 0.59
N LEU A 79 0.85 1.11 0.39
CA LEU A 79 1.83 1.31 -0.69
C LEU A 79 3.21 0.74 -0.33
N GLY A 80 3.83 0.06 -1.30
CA GLY A 80 5.21 -0.43 -1.19
C GLY A 80 6.27 0.63 -1.55
N PRO A 81 7.56 0.39 -1.27
CA PRO A 81 8.62 1.37 -1.46
C PRO A 81 8.76 1.91 -2.89
N GLN A 82 8.59 1.06 -3.90
CA GLN A 82 8.60 1.49 -5.31
C GLN A 82 7.49 2.50 -5.61
N ARG A 83 6.29 2.25 -5.08
CA ARG A 83 5.10 3.08 -5.32
C ARG A 83 5.16 4.38 -4.53
N VAL A 84 5.66 4.33 -3.30
CA VAL A 84 5.95 5.54 -2.51
C VAL A 84 6.95 6.43 -3.24
N ALA A 85 8.04 5.86 -3.79
CA ALA A 85 9.00 6.63 -4.58
C ALA A 85 8.35 7.26 -5.84
N ALA A 86 7.57 6.48 -6.59
CA ALA A 86 6.87 6.97 -7.78
C ALA A 86 5.85 8.08 -7.47
N GLU A 87 5.08 7.95 -6.39
CA GLU A 87 4.12 8.99 -5.98
C GLU A 87 4.84 10.26 -5.51
N LEU A 88 5.87 10.14 -4.68
CA LEU A 88 6.62 11.31 -4.18
C LEU A 88 7.31 12.11 -5.29
N ALA A 89 7.72 11.44 -6.38
CA ALA A 89 8.31 12.10 -7.54
C ALA A 89 7.30 12.97 -8.32
N ARG A 90 6.00 12.86 -8.07
CA ARG A 90 4.97 13.67 -8.75
C ARG A 90 4.95 15.09 -8.19
N PRO A 91 4.69 16.12 -9.03
CA PRO A 91 4.65 17.53 -8.59
C PRO A 91 3.70 17.78 -7.41
N ARG A 92 2.52 17.16 -7.41
CA ARG A 92 1.52 17.29 -6.33
C ARG A 92 2.02 16.86 -4.94
N TRP A 93 3.04 16.00 -4.90
CA TRP A 93 3.65 15.49 -3.67
C TRP A 93 5.04 16.08 -3.41
N GLY A 94 5.41 17.12 -4.15
CA GLY A 94 6.65 17.88 -3.97
C GLY A 94 7.78 17.51 -4.93
N GLY A 95 7.56 16.61 -5.90
CA GLY A 95 8.59 16.29 -6.92
C GLY A 95 9.85 15.65 -6.32
N ILE A 96 9.71 14.92 -5.21
CA ILE A 96 10.81 14.36 -4.44
C ILE A 96 11.32 13.10 -5.12
N VAL A 97 12.46 13.21 -5.81
CA VAL A 97 13.09 12.08 -6.50
C VAL A 97 13.94 11.25 -5.52
N VAL A 98 13.45 10.05 -5.20
CA VAL A 98 14.15 9.08 -4.34
C VAL A 98 14.06 7.68 -4.93
N SER A 99 15.08 6.85 -4.73
CA SER A 99 15.04 5.46 -5.17
C SER A 99 14.14 4.61 -4.26
N ALA A 100 13.54 3.56 -4.82
CA ALA A 100 12.72 2.60 -4.07
C ALA A 100 13.49 1.97 -2.89
N ASN A 101 14.79 1.68 -3.08
CA ASN A 101 15.66 1.19 -2.01
C ASN A 101 15.94 2.26 -0.96
N GLY A 102 16.08 3.53 -1.35
CA GLY A 102 16.19 4.66 -0.43
C GLY A 102 14.96 4.78 0.49
N VAL A 103 13.77 4.70 -0.09
CA VAL A 103 12.50 4.64 0.64
C VAL A 103 12.47 3.44 1.59
N TRP A 104 12.82 2.24 1.12
CA TRP A 104 12.82 1.04 1.96
C TRP A 104 13.78 1.17 3.15
N ARG A 105 15.00 1.67 2.92
CA ARG A 105 15.99 1.90 3.99
C ARG A 105 15.50 2.92 5.01
N CYS A 106 14.85 3.99 4.55
CA CYS A 106 14.19 4.98 5.40
C CYS A 106 13.13 4.31 6.28
N LEU A 107 12.14 3.66 5.67
CA LEU A 107 11.08 2.97 6.41
C LEU A 107 11.62 1.90 7.36
N ARG A 108 12.70 1.19 7.01
CA ARG A 108 13.35 0.22 7.90
C ARG A 108 13.94 0.86 9.15
N ARG A 109 14.55 2.05 9.05
CA ARG A 109 15.05 2.80 10.23
C ARG A 109 13.92 3.17 11.19
N HIS A 110 12.74 3.46 10.65
CA HIS A 110 11.54 3.79 11.45
C HIS A 110 10.71 2.56 11.85
N GLY A 111 11.14 1.34 11.54
CA GLY A 111 10.36 0.13 11.86
C GLY A 111 9.07 -0.02 11.04
N LEU A 112 8.98 0.61 9.86
CA LEU A 112 7.80 0.67 8.99
C LEU A 112 8.03 0.00 7.62
N ASN A 113 9.02 -0.88 7.50
CA ASN A 113 9.45 -1.43 6.22
C ASN A 113 8.45 -2.37 5.55
N THR A 114 7.52 -2.96 6.30
CA THR A 114 6.49 -3.85 5.74
C THR A 114 5.11 -3.20 5.78
N ARG A 115 4.26 -3.58 4.82
CA ARG A 115 2.85 -3.15 4.74
C ARG A 115 2.12 -3.41 6.05
N ALA A 116 2.30 -4.62 6.60
CA ALA A 116 1.66 -5.02 7.83
C ALA A 116 2.07 -4.14 9.02
N LYS A 117 3.36 -3.78 9.16
CA LYS A 117 3.80 -2.86 10.22
C LYS A 117 3.15 -1.48 10.12
N ARG A 118 3.01 -0.94 8.91
CA ARG A 118 2.32 0.34 8.67
C ARG A 118 0.83 0.26 8.97
N LEU A 119 0.17 -0.80 8.51
CA LEU A 119 -1.26 -1.02 8.78
C LEU A 119 -1.52 -1.24 10.27
N SER A 120 -0.70 -2.02 10.98
CA SER A 120 -0.85 -2.24 12.42
C SER A 120 -0.71 -0.95 13.24
N LEU A 121 0.18 -0.05 12.81
CA LEU A 121 0.33 1.26 13.45
C LEU A 121 -0.89 2.15 13.21
N VAL A 122 -1.41 2.20 11.98
CA VAL A 122 -2.58 3.01 11.61
C VAL A 122 -3.88 2.46 12.21
N ALA A 123 -4.06 1.13 12.19
CA ALA A 123 -5.27 0.46 12.66
C ALA A 123 -5.31 0.24 14.18
N GLY A 124 -4.29 0.70 14.93
CA GLY A 124 -4.21 0.54 16.37
C GLY A 124 -4.19 -0.92 16.80
N TYR A 125 -3.05 -1.60 16.66
CA TYR A 125 -2.70 -2.88 17.35
C TYR A 125 -3.71 -4.04 17.36
N ARG A 126 -4.78 -4.05 16.53
CA ARG A 126 -5.81 -5.10 16.55
C ARG A 126 -5.78 -6.08 15.37
N ALA A 127 -4.89 -5.90 14.39
CA ALA A 127 -4.75 -6.85 13.29
C ALA A 127 -3.53 -7.75 13.49
N PRO A 128 -3.69 -9.09 13.63
CA PRO A 128 -2.57 -10.01 13.65
C PRO A 128 -1.75 -9.90 12.36
N TYR A 129 -0.43 -9.91 12.49
CA TYR A 129 0.48 -10.01 11.35
C TYR A 129 0.28 -11.37 10.67
N HIS A 130 -0.29 -11.38 9.46
CA HIS A 130 -0.26 -12.54 8.59
C HIS A 130 0.96 -12.45 7.67
N PRO A 131 1.80 -13.50 7.59
CA PRO A 131 2.94 -13.50 6.68
C PRO A 131 2.45 -13.31 5.24
N PRO A 132 3.15 -12.51 4.42
CA PRO A 132 2.81 -12.36 3.02
C PRO A 132 2.92 -13.72 2.33
N ARG A 133 1.83 -14.18 1.71
CA ARG A 133 1.88 -15.30 0.78
C ARG A 133 2.79 -14.91 -0.39
N ALA A 134 3.50 -15.87 -0.97
CA ALA A 134 4.27 -15.63 -2.19
C ALA A 134 3.34 -14.97 -3.22
N PRO A 135 3.81 -13.95 -3.97
CA PRO A 135 3.01 -13.37 -5.03
C PRO A 135 2.63 -14.49 -5.99
N GLU A 136 1.33 -14.73 -6.15
CA GLU A 136 0.83 -15.61 -7.21
C GLU A 136 1.31 -15.01 -8.53
N LEU A 137 1.86 -15.85 -9.42
CA LEU A 137 2.31 -15.43 -10.74
C LEU A 137 1.16 -14.67 -11.43
N GLU A 138 1.44 -13.49 -12.00
CA GLU A 138 0.45 -12.76 -12.81
C GLU A 138 -0.03 -13.70 -13.93
N PRO A 139 -1.30 -14.13 -13.92
CA PRO A 139 -1.79 -15.08 -14.90
C PRO A 139 -1.68 -14.49 -16.31
N HIS A 140 -1.18 -15.27 -17.26
CA HIS A 140 -1.11 -14.89 -18.66
C HIS A 140 -2.52 -14.90 -19.27
N ILE A 141 -3.25 -13.81 -19.05
CA ILE A 141 -4.41 -13.47 -19.88
C ILE A 141 -3.86 -12.65 -21.05
N GLU A 142 -4.08 -13.18 -22.25
CA GLU A 142 -3.85 -12.46 -23.50
C GLU A 142 -5.10 -11.65 -23.81
N VAL A 143 -4.94 -10.33 -23.72
CA VAL A 143 -5.91 -9.29 -24.06
C VAL A 143 -5.11 -8.14 -24.68
N ASP A 144 -5.65 -7.54 -25.74
CA ASP A 144 -4.96 -6.59 -26.60
C ASP A 144 -5.56 -5.18 -26.55
N ARG A 145 -6.79 -5.03 -26.04
CA ARG A 145 -7.48 -3.74 -25.96
C ARG A 145 -8.45 -3.62 -24.77
N PRO A 146 -8.77 -2.39 -24.33
CA PRO A 146 -9.83 -2.18 -23.36
C PRO A 146 -11.18 -2.71 -23.85
N GLY A 147 -11.97 -3.29 -22.94
CA GLY A 147 -13.29 -3.84 -23.23
C GLY A 147 -13.30 -5.28 -23.75
N GLU A 148 -12.15 -5.82 -24.16
CA GLU A 148 -12.04 -7.20 -24.66
C GLU A 148 -12.37 -8.25 -23.58
N LEU A 149 -11.93 -7.99 -22.35
CA LEU A 149 -12.23 -8.85 -21.20
C LEU A 149 -12.38 -8.01 -19.94
N VAL A 150 -13.57 -8.07 -19.36
CA VAL A 150 -13.84 -7.49 -18.04
C VAL A 150 -14.11 -8.62 -17.06
N GLY A 151 -13.29 -8.71 -16.01
CA GLY A 151 -13.56 -9.59 -14.88
C GLY A 151 -14.57 -8.95 -13.93
N VAL A 152 -15.53 -9.73 -13.42
CA VAL A 152 -16.49 -9.30 -12.41
C VAL A 152 -16.54 -10.27 -11.24
N ASP A 153 -16.71 -9.74 -10.03
CA ASP A 153 -16.81 -10.54 -8.81
C ASP A 153 -17.48 -9.73 -7.67
N CYS A 154 -17.91 -10.44 -6.63
CA CYS A 154 -18.53 -9.89 -5.43
C CYS A 154 -17.61 -10.05 -4.21
N PHE A 155 -17.49 -9.00 -3.40
CA PHE A 155 -16.70 -9.02 -2.17
C PHE A 155 -17.57 -8.68 -0.95
N TYR A 156 -17.64 -9.58 0.02
CA TYR A 156 -18.40 -9.35 1.24
C TYR A 156 -17.69 -8.31 2.13
N VAL A 157 -18.37 -7.20 2.40
CA VAL A 157 -17.81 -6.10 3.22
C VAL A 157 -18.20 -6.26 4.68
N GLY A 158 -19.42 -6.74 4.97
CA GLY A 158 -19.91 -6.93 6.32
C GLY A 158 -21.37 -6.54 6.50
N ARG A 159 -21.83 -6.48 7.75
CA ARG A 159 -23.16 -5.99 8.12
C ARG A 159 -23.03 -4.79 9.04
N LEU A 160 -23.52 -3.63 8.61
CA LEU A 160 -23.45 -2.40 9.40
C LEU A 160 -24.71 -2.19 10.22
N ARG A 161 -24.60 -1.41 11.30
CA ARG A 161 -25.77 -0.95 12.03
C ARG A 161 -26.60 0.00 11.15
N GLY A 162 -27.91 -0.21 11.12
CA GLY A 162 -28.84 0.59 10.33
C GLY A 162 -29.03 0.14 8.88
N THR A 163 -28.34 -0.91 8.41
CA THR A 163 -28.63 -1.51 7.10
C THR A 163 -29.56 -2.72 7.22
N SER A 164 -30.53 -2.83 6.32
CA SER A 164 -31.52 -3.92 6.31
C SER A 164 -30.96 -5.27 5.80
N GLY A 165 -29.65 -5.40 5.62
CA GLY A 165 -29.04 -6.55 4.96
C GLY A 165 -27.52 -6.55 5.03
N ALA A 166 -26.93 -7.59 4.44
CA ALA A 166 -25.50 -7.69 4.21
C ALA A 166 -25.04 -6.62 3.21
N ILE A 167 -23.83 -6.10 3.36
CA ILE A 167 -23.22 -5.17 2.41
C ILE A 167 -22.18 -5.93 1.61
N TRP A 168 -22.33 -5.83 0.29
CA TRP A 168 -21.41 -6.38 -0.69
C TRP A 168 -20.85 -5.28 -1.55
N GLN A 169 -19.59 -5.43 -1.94
CA GLN A 169 -18.98 -4.68 -3.01
C GLN A 169 -19.13 -5.50 -4.28
N LEU A 170 -19.78 -4.94 -5.30
CA LEU A 170 -19.73 -5.47 -6.65
C LEU A 170 -18.54 -4.84 -7.36
N THR A 171 -17.73 -5.65 -8.04
CA THR A 171 -16.50 -5.20 -8.67
C THR A 171 -16.49 -5.62 -10.13
N ALA A 172 -15.98 -4.74 -10.99
CA ALA A 172 -15.58 -5.06 -12.34
C ALA A 172 -14.19 -4.48 -12.61
N ILE A 173 -13.36 -5.16 -13.40
CA ILE A 173 -12.06 -4.66 -13.83
C ILE A 173 -11.81 -5.02 -15.29
N ASP A 174 -11.38 -4.04 -16.06
CA ASP A 174 -10.88 -4.27 -17.42
C ASP A 174 -9.49 -4.91 -17.34
N CYS A 175 -9.34 -6.13 -17.86
CA CYS A 175 -8.10 -6.90 -17.76
C CYS A 175 -6.93 -6.26 -18.52
N TYR A 176 -7.21 -5.43 -19.53
CA TYR A 176 -6.16 -4.76 -20.31
C TYR A 176 -5.61 -3.52 -19.62
N SER A 177 -6.50 -2.59 -19.26
CA SER A 177 -6.14 -1.27 -18.70
C SER A 177 -6.02 -1.26 -17.19
N SER A 178 -6.50 -2.30 -16.50
CA SER A 178 -6.73 -2.32 -15.05
C SER A 178 -7.69 -1.22 -14.56
N PHE A 179 -8.56 -0.69 -15.43
CA PHE A 179 -9.59 0.27 -15.02
C PHE A 179 -10.67 -0.46 -14.22
N ALA A 180 -10.99 0.07 -13.04
CA ALA A 180 -11.86 -0.58 -12.07
C ALA A 180 -13.21 0.14 -11.93
N TRP A 181 -14.26 -0.64 -11.80
CA TRP A 181 -15.55 -0.20 -11.30
C TRP A 181 -15.85 -0.96 -10.02
N ALA A 182 -16.36 -0.27 -9.02
CA ALA A 182 -16.99 -0.93 -7.89
C ALA A 182 -18.14 -0.10 -7.34
N GLU A 183 -19.13 -0.77 -6.74
CA GLU A 183 -20.21 -0.13 -6.01
C GLU A 183 -20.62 -0.99 -4.81
N LEU A 184 -21.07 -0.33 -3.73
CA LEU A 184 -21.62 -1.03 -2.58
C LEU A 184 -23.11 -1.28 -2.79
N VAL A 185 -23.57 -2.48 -2.46
CA VAL A 185 -24.99 -2.85 -2.49
C VAL A 185 -25.42 -3.44 -1.17
N VAL A 186 -26.67 -3.18 -0.78
CA VAL A 186 -27.30 -3.80 0.39
C VAL A 186 -28.14 -4.99 -0.09
N CYS A 187 -27.87 -6.15 0.47
CA CYS A 187 -28.49 -7.43 0.13
C CYS A 187 -29.33 -7.92 1.31
N LYS A 188 -30.67 -7.73 1.22
CA LYS A 188 -31.61 -8.14 2.26
C LYS A 188 -31.59 -9.66 2.49
N GLN A 189 -31.47 -10.42 1.40
CA GLN A 189 -31.43 -11.89 1.36
C GLN A 189 -30.02 -12.47 1.51
N GLY A 190 -29.05 -11.67 1.98
CA GLY A 190 -27.70 -12.14 2.28
C GLY A 190 -26.70 -12.07 1.12
N ASN A 191 -27.12 -12.34 -0.13
CA ASN A 191 -26.23 -12.34 -1.30
C ASN A 191 -26.62 -11.30 -2.37
N PRO A 192 -25.67 -10.86 -3.22
CA PRO A 192 -25.96 -10.07 -4.41
C PRO A 192 -26.97 -10.75 -5.34
N THR A 193 -27.77 -9.95 -6.01
CA THR A 193 -28.77 -10.42 -6.98
C THR A 193 -28.30 -10.19 -8.41
N ALA A 194 -28.76 -11.03 -9.34
CA ALA A 194 -28.52 -10.83 -10.77
C ALA A 194 -28.95 -9.44 -11.27
N ALA A 195 -29.96 -8.82 -10.65
CA ALA A 195 -30.38 -7.46 -10.97
C ALA A 195 -29.31 -6.41 -10.64
N GLN A 196 -28.64 -6.56 -9.49
CA GLN A 196 -27.58 -5.66 -9.03
C GLN A 196 -26.31 -5.85 -9.88
N THR A 197 -25.87 -7.08 -10.13
CA THR A 197 -24.72 -7.36 -11.01
C THR A 197 -24.97 -6.90 -12.45
N SER A 198 -26.19 -7.08 -12.96
CA SER A 198 -26.60 -6.57 -14.29
C SER A 198 -26.56 -5.04 -14.37
N LYS A 199 -26.85 -4.33 -13.28
CA LYS A 199 -26.77 -2.86 -13.22
C LYS A 199 -25.32 -2.41 -13.35
N LEU A 200 -24.39 -3.06 -12.64
CA LEU A 200 -22.96 -2.80 -12.78
C LEU A 200 -22.49 -3.06 -14.21
N ALA A 201 -22.89 -4.18 -14.82
CA ALA A 201 -22.52 -4.52 -16.20
C ALA A 201 -22.98 -3.45 -17.21
N ARG A 202 -24.22 -2.95 -17.08
CA ARG A 202 -24.71 -1.84 -17.92
C ARG A 202 -23.89 -0.57 -17.74
N ARG A 203 -23.47 -0.26 -16.51
CA ARG A 203 -22.59 0.89 -16.24
C ARG A 203 -21.24 0.72 -16.92
N VAL A 204 -20.61 -0.45 -16.78
CA VAL A 204 -19.33 -0.77 -17.41
C VAL A 204 -19.41 -0.61 -18.93
N ALA A 205 -20.39 -1.25 -19.57
CA ALA A 205 -20.58 -1.16 -21.02
C ALA A 205 -20.77 0.28 -21.50
N ARG A 206 -21.59 1.07 -20.77
CA ARG A 206 -21.80 2.49 -21.09
C ARG A 206 -20.52 3.31 -20.97
N GLU A 207 -19.73 3.12 -19.92
CA GLU A 207 -18.50 3.89 -19.71
C GLU A 207 -17.39 3.50 -20.69
N LEU A 208 -17.28 2.22 -21.05
CA LEU A 208 -16.42 1.77 -22.14
C LEU A 208 -16.87 2.36 -23.48
N HIS A 209 -18.16 2.32 -23.78
CA HIS A 209 -18.70 2.89 -25.01
C HIS A 209 -18.41 4.39 -25.13
N ALA A 210 -18.60 5.16 -24.04
CA ALA A 210 -18.24 6.57 -23.98
C ALA A 210 -16.73 6.82 -24.16
N ALA A 211 -15.89 5.86 -23.80
CA ALA A 211 -14.44 5.88 -24.02
C ALA A 211 -14.03 5.46 -25.44
N GLY A 212 -14.96 5.00 -26.28
CA GLY A 212 -14.71 4.50 -27.63
C GLY A 212 -14.45 3.00 -27.73
N TRP A 213 -14.77 2.23 -26.68
CA TRP A 213 -14.56 0.78 -26.62
C TRP A 213 -15.89 0.03 -26.51
N GLN A 214 -15.93 -1.21 -26.99
CA GLN A 214 -17.08 -2.10 -26.80
C GLN A 214 -16.75 -3.13 -25.72
N LEU A 215 -17.74 -3.45 -24.87
CA LEU A 215 -17.64 -4.61 -23.99
C LEU A 215 -17.83 -5.88 -24.83
N GLU A 216 -16.80 -6.72 -24.95
CA GLU A 216 -16.84 -7.93 -25.77
C GLU A 216 -17.11 -9.19 -24.93
N ARG A 217 -16.50 -9.26 -23.73
CA ARG A 217 -16.59 -10.46 -22.88
C ARG A 217 -16.53 -10.12 -21.40
N VAL A 218 -17.38 -10.78 -20.62
CA VAL A 218 -17.41 -10.71 -19.16
C VAL A 218 -16.95 -12.04 -18.59
N LEU A 219 -15.89 -12.03 -17.79
CA LEU A 219 -15.41 -13.17 -17.03
C LEU A 219 -15.98 -13.10 -15.61
N CYS A 220 -16.69 -14.13 -15.20
CA CYS A 220 -17.23 -14.22 -13.83
C CYS A 220 -16.98 -15.63 -13.26
N ASP A 221 -17.11 -15.74 -11.94
CA ASP A 221 -17.12 -17.03 -11.30
C ASP A 221 -18.45 -17.78 -11.54
N ASN A 222 -18.66 -18.86 -10.80
CA ASN A 222 -19.86 -19.68 -10.87
C ASN A 222 -20.92 -19.29 -9.82
N GLY A 223 -20.84 -18.09 -9.25
CA GLY A 223 -21.79 -17.57 -8.27
C GLY A 223 -23.23 -17.50 -8.82
N ASN A 224 -24.21 -17.65 -7.92
CA ASN A 224 -25.64 -17.64 -8.29
C ASN A 224 -26.06 -16.29 -8.90
N GLU A 225 -25.41 -15.21 -8.51
CA GLU A 225 -25.60 -13.86 -9.04
C GLU A 225 -25.18 -13.70 -10.51
N TYR A 226 -24.34 -14.60 -11.02
CA TYR A 226 -23.82 -14.60 -12.40
C TYR A 226 -24.39 -15.75 -13.25
N ARG A 227 -24.94 -16.80 -12.63
CA ARG A 227 -25.60 -17.92 -13.33
C ARG A 227 -27.03 -17.62 -13.79
N GLY A 228 -27.70 -16.66 -13.17
CA GLY A 228 -29.10 -16.36 -13.49
C GLY A 228 -29.29 -15.89 -14.93
N GLU A 229 -30.37 -16.36 -15.57
CA GLU A 229 -30.76 -15.98 -16.95
C GLU A 229 -30.75 -14.46 -17.15
N ARG A 230 -31.23 -13.71 -16.15
CA ARG A 230 -31.26 -12.24 -16.20
C ARG A 230 -29.89 -11.60 -16.44
N PHE A 231 -28.83 -12.14 -15.85
CA PHE A 231 -27.48 -11.61 -16.03
C PHE A 231 -26.99 -11.91 -17.45
N HIS A 232 -27.10 -13.17 -17.90
CA HIS A 232 -26.73 -13.59 -19.24
C HIS A 232 -27.47 -12.80 -20.32
N THR A 233 -28.80 -12.69 -20.21
CA THR A 233 -29.62 -11.88 -21.12
C THR A 233 -29.18 -10.43 -21.15
N THR A 234 -28.84 -9.83 -19.99
CA THR A 234 -28.31 -8.47 -19.96
C THR A 234 -26.99 -8.36 -20.72
N ILE A 235 -26.05 -9.28 -20.51
CA ILE A 235 -24.74 -9.26 -21.18
C ILE A 235 -24.91 -9.44 -22.70
N THR A 236 -25.77 -10.36 -23.13
CA THR A 236 -26.09 -10.55 -24.55
C THR A 236 -26.71 -9.30 -25.18
N GLN A 237 -27.63 -8.63 -24.48
CA GLN A 237 -28.23 -7.36 -24.93
C GLN A 237 -27.21 -6.21 -25.04
N LEU A 238 -26.11 -6.27 -24.29
CA LEU A 238 -25.00 -5.34 -24.39
C LEU A 238 -24.03 -5.69 -25.54
N GLY A 239 -24.29 -6.75 -26.30
CA GLY A 239 -23.45 -7.23 -27.39
C GLY A 239 -22.19 -7.96 -26.92
N ALA A 240 -22.18 -8.44 -25.68
CA ALA A 240 -21.06 -9.14 -25.06
C ALA A 240 -21.42 -10.61 -24.79
N ARG A 241 -20.41 -11.42 -24.47
CA ARG A 241 -20.61 -12.82 -24.03
C ARG A 241 -20.11 -13.07 -22.61
N VAL A 242 -20.80 -13.94 -21.87
CA VAL A 242 -20.35 -14.39 -20.54
C VAL A 242 -19.37 -15.55 -20.69
N THR A 243 -18.30 -15.57 -19.91
CA THR A 243 -17.39 -16.68 -19.76
C THR A 243 -17.26 -16.99 -18.28
N HIS A 244 -17.45 -18.26 -17.90
CA HIS A 244 -17.27 -18.70 -16.51
C HIS A 244 -15.87 -19.27 -16.32
N ILE A 245 -15.31 -19.08 -15.12
CA ILE A 245 -14.08 -19.77 -14.74
C ILE A 245 -14.27 -21.29 -14.79
N HIS A 246 -13.28 -22.01 -15.31
CA HIS A 246 -13.30 -23.46 -15.30
C HIS A 246 -12.95 -23.98 -13.90
N ALA A 247 -13.62 -25.03 -13.44
CA ALA A 247 -13.29 -25.68 -12.16
C ALA A 247 -11.81 -26.12 -12.17
N GLY A 248 -11.06 -25.78 -11.11
CA GLY A 248 -9.63 -26.07 -11.02
C GLY A 248 -8.69 -25.11 -11.77
N ARG A 249 -9.22 -24.08 -12.45
CA ARG A 249 -8.42 -22.98 -13.04
C ARG A 249 -8.83 -21.60 -12.48
N PRO A 250 -8.70 -21.37 -11.16
CA PRO A 250 -9.02 -20.08 -10.55
C PRO A 250 -8.14 -18.93 -11.06
N GLN A 251 -7.02 -19.23 -11.75
CA GLN A 251 -6.09 -18.21 -12.23
C GLN A 251 -6.70 -17.21 -13.22
N THR A 252 -7.81 -17.54 -13.91
CA THR A 252 -8.43 -16.60 -14.85
C THR A 252 -9.07 -15.40 -14.15
N ASN A 253 -9.53 -15.52 -12.90
CA ASN A 253 -10.11 -14.39 -12.15
C ASN A 253 -9.07 -13.53 -11.39
N GLY A 254 -7.78 -13.80 -11.59
CA GLY A 254 -6.70 -13.19 -10.80
C GLY A 254 -6.68 -11.66 -10.83
N HIS A 255 -7.19 -11.01 -11.88
CA HIS A 255 -7.27 -9.55 -11.96
C HIS A 255 -8.28 -8.98 -10.95
N VAL A 256 -9.47 -9.57 -10.84
CA VAL A 256 -10.49 -9.10 -9.89
C VAL A 256 -10.08 -9.44 -8.47
N GLU A 257 -9.49 -10.62 -8.25
CA GLU A 257 -8.97 -11.00 -6.94
C GLU A 257 -7.84 -10.06 -6.47
N ALA A 258 -6.92 -9.70 -7.37
CA ALA A 258 -5.87 -8.73 -7.09
C ALA A 258 -6.44 -7.35 -6.79
N LEU A 259 -7.49 -6.94 -7.51
CA LEU A 259 -8.23 -5.71 -7.23
C LEU A 259 -8.92 -5.75 -5.86
N HIS A 260 -9.60 -6.85 -5.50
CA HIS A 260 -10.21 -7.04 -4.18
C HIS A 260 -9.17 -6.94 -3.07
N LYS A 261 -8.05 -7.65 -3.20
CA LYS A 261 -6.90 -7.54 -2.28
C LYS A 261 -6.44 -6.08 -2.21
N THR A 262 -6.36 -5.37 -3.33
CA THR A 262 -5.93 -3.96 -3.34
C THR A 262 -6.93 -3.04 -2.63
N ILE A 263 -8.23 -3.10 -2.96
CA ILE A 263 -9.29 -2.29 -2.35
C ILE A 263 -9.41 -2.58 -0.86
N LEU A 264 -9.39 -3.84 -0.44
CA LEU A 264 -9.43 -4.22 0.98
C LEU A 264 -8.36 -3.50 1.80
N ASP A 265 -7.22 -3.28 1.18
CA ASP A 265 -5.96 -3.13 1.86
C ASP A 265 -5.46 -1.67 1.72
N GLU A 266 -5.86 -0.96 0.66
CA GLU A 266 -5.66 0.48 0.45
C GLU A 266 -6.92 1.31 0.77
N CYS A 267 -8.14 0.76 0.71
CA CYS A 267 -9.40 1.45 1.01
C CYS A 267 -10.04 0.96 2.32
N TRP A 268 -10.45 -0.31 2.42
CA TRP A 268 -11.28 -0.76 3.54
C TRP A 268 -10.55 -0.76 4.88
N ARG A 269 -9.36 -1.34 4.99
CA ARG A 269 -8.58 -1.35 6.24
C ARG A 269 -8.35 0.06 6.79
N PRO A 270 -7.88 1.04 6.00
CA PRO A 270 -7.83 2.44 6.46
C PRO A 270 -9.19 3.05 6.79
N ALA A 271 -10.23 2.79 5.98
CA ALA A 271 -11.56 3.33 6.20
C ALA A 271 -12.14 2.87 7.55
N PHE A 272 -12.07 1.58 7.84
CA PHE A 272 -12.54 1.01 9.10
C PHE A 272 -11.68 1.43 10.30
N ALA A 273 -10.38 1.65 10.11
CA ALA A 273 -9.52 2.20 11.16
C ALA A 273 -9.87 3.66 11.50
N ARG A 274 -10.32 4.46 10.53
CA ARG A 274 -10.67 5.89 10.72
C ARG A 274 -12.08 6.09 11.29
N HIS A 275 -13.02 5.18 11.02
CA HIS A 275 -14.41 5.33 11.42
C HIS A 275 -14.71 4.54 12.71
N LEU A 276 -15.05 5.25 13.79
CA LEU A 276 -15.54 4.61 15.02
C LEU A 276 -16.88 3.88 14.81
N TYR A 277 -17.74 4.44 13.94
CA TYR A 277 -19.02 3.85 13.53
C TYR A 277 -19.21 3.99 12.01
N PRO A 278 -18.82 2.99 11.21
CA PRO A 278 -18.98 3.03 9.76
C PRO A 278 -20.46 3.02 9.37
N ARG A 279 -20.87 4.01 8.56
CA ARG A 279 -22.19 4.10 7.92
C ARG A 279 -22.08 3.76 6.44
N TYR A 280 -23.13 3.19 5.86
CA TYR A 280 -23.15 2.83 4.43
C TYR A 280 -22.78 4.01 3.51
N SER A 281 -23.37 5.20 3.73
CA SER A 281 -23.06 6.39 2.93
C SER A 281 -21.60 6.84 3.06
N ALA A 282 -21.01 6.70 4.24
CA ALA A 282 -19.60 7.03 4.47
C ALA A 282 -18.68 6.05 3.72
N LEU A 283 -18.97 4.74 3.78
CA LEU A 283 -18.20 3.73 3.05
C LEU A 283 -18.36 3.86 1.54
N SER A 284 -19.56 4.17 1.05
CA SER A 284 -19.80 4.41 -0.38
C SER A 284 -18.93 5.57 -0.89
N ARG A 285 -18.93 6.70 -0.16
CA ARG A 285 -18.10 7.86 -0.52
C ARG A 285 -16.60 7.58 -0.41
N GLU A 286 -16.18 6.74 0.53
CA GLU A 286 -14.77 6.33 0.64
C GLU A 286 -14.36 5.47 -0.57
N LEU A 287 -15.22 4.53 -1.00
CA LEU A 287 -15.00 3.73 -2.20
C LEU A 287 -14.95 4.60 -3.45
N ASP A 288 -15.89 5.54 -3.61
CA ASP A 288 -15.91 6.45 -4.75
C ASP A 288 -14.63 7.29 -4.83
N ARG A 289 -14.19 7.85 -3.69
CA ARG A 289 -12.93 8.60 -3.62
C ARG A 289 -11.73 7.72 -3.92
N TYR A 290 -11.72 6.49 -3.42
CA TYR A 290 -10.65 5.55 -3.68
C TYR A 290 -10.60 5.13 -5.14
N LEU A 291 -11.73 4.87 -5.80
CA LEU A 291 -11.79 4.55 -7.23
C LEU A 291 -11.34 5.73 -8.09
N ALA A 292 -11.69 6.96 -7.72
CA ALA A 292 -11.17 8.15 -8.40
C ALA A 292 -9.64 8.18 -8.35
N TYR A 293 -9.05 7.99 -7.16
CA TYR A 293 -7.60 7.85 -7.03
C TYR A 293 -7.05 6.65 -7.82
N TYR A 294 -7.65 5.47 -7.70
CA TYR A 294 -7.18 4.23 -8.33
C TYR A 294 -7.15 4.31 -9.86
N ASN A 295 -8.18 4.90 -10.46
CA ASN A 295 -8.34 4.97 -11.91
C ASN A 295 -7.64 6.17 -12.55
N TYR A 296 -7.59 7.32 -11.87
CA TYR A 296 -7.16 8.59 -12.49
C TYR A 296 -5.83 9.11 -11.95
N ASP A 297 -5.31 8.53 -10.88
CA ASP A 297 -4.07 9.01 -10.26
C ASP A 297 -3.07 7.90 -10.00
N ARG A 298 -3.51 6.74 -9.56
CA ARG A 298 -2.64 5.66 -9.09
C ARG A 298 -1.88 5.08 -10.28
N VAL A 299 -0.56 4.99 -10.16
CA VAL A 299 0.29 4.31 -11.14
C VAL A 299 0.21 2.78 -10.96
N HIS A 300 0.11 2.05 -12.07
CA HIS A 300 0.05 0.58 -12.09
C HIS A 300 1.24 0.01 -12.86
N HIS A 301 1.95 -0.92 -12.24
CA HIS A 301 3.17 -1.53 -12.78
C HIS A 301 2.93 -2.95 -13.34
N GLY A 302 1.68 -3.31 -13.63
CA GLY A 302 1.37 -4.60 -14.25
C GLY A 302 1.89 -4.68 -15.68
N ARG A 303 2.03 -5.89 -16.22
CA ARG A 303 2.58 -6.16 -17.56
C ARG A 303 1.97 -5.29 -18.68
N LEU A 304 0.64 -5.10 -18.65
CA LEU A 304 -0.10 -4.36 -19.68
C LEU A 304 -0.17 -2.84 -19.40
N THR A 305 -0.17 -2.47 -18.12
CA THR A 305 -0.25 -1.06 -17.70
C THR A 305 1.10 -0.34 -17.84
N ARG A 306 2.23 -1.04 -17.63
CA ARG A 306 3.61 -0.54 -17.85
C ARG A 306 3.90 0.81 -17.17
N GLY A 307 3.39 1.03 -15.96
CA GLY A 307 3.57 2.28 -15.22
C GLY A 307 2.60 3.40 -15.61
N ARG A 308 1.59 3.13 -16.44
CA ARG A 308 0.55 4.10 -16.79
C ARG A 308 -0.60 4.08 -15.79
N ILE A 309 -1.37 5.15 -15.78
CA ILE A 309 -2.63 5.28 -15.03
C ILE A 309 -3.75 4.63 -15.87
N PRO A 310 -4.72 3.89 -15.27
CA PRO A 310 -5.73 3.16 -16.04
C PRO A 310 -6.56 4.06 -16.95
N ALA A 311 -6.96 5.24 -16.44
CA ALA A 311 -7.68 6.22 -17.22
C ALA A 311 -6.88 6.73 -18.43
N ASP A 312 -5.55 6.82 -18.33
CA ASP A 312 -4.72 7.20 -19.48
C ASP A 312 -4.75 6.13 -20.58
N ILE A 313 -4.97 4.85 -20.23
CA ILE A 313 -5.08 3.77 -21.19
C ILE A 313 -6.49 3.76 -21.82
N VAL A 314 -7.53 3.83 -20.98
CA VAL A 314 -8.94 3.78 -21.44
C VAL A 314 -9.31 5.01 -22.26
N TYR A 315 -8.90 6.21 -21.84
CA TYR A 315 -9.31 7.46 -22.45
C TYR A 315 -8.24 8.11 -23.34
N ALA A 316 -7.12 7.44 -23.63
CA ALA A 316 -6.07 7.95 -24.53
C ALA A 316 -6.61 8.42 -25.88
N ALA A 317 -7.54 7.67 -26.48
CA ALA A 317 -8.14 8.00 -27.77
C ALA A 317 -8.94 9.32 -27.74
N ASN A 318 -9.55 9.66 -26.60
CA ASN A 318 -10.31 10.88 -26.42
C ASN A 318 -9.43 12.09 -26.10
N LYS A 319 -8.28 11.91 -25.45
CA LYS A 319 -7.33 13.00 -25.16
C LYS A 319 -6.72 13.62 -26.43
N MET A 320 -6.54 12.84 -27.50
CA MET A 320 -6.03 13.40 -28.76
C MET A 320 -7.07 14.18 -29.56
N LYS A 321 -8.38 13.95 -29.33
CA LYS A 321 -9.46 14.66 -30.01
C LYS A 321 -9.75 16.04 -29.40
N THR A 322 -9.48 16.24 -28.11
CA THR A 322 -9.68 17.52 -27.41
C THR A 322 -8.49 18.48 -27.49
N ALA A 323 -7.33 18.02 -27.99
CA ALA A 323 -6.13 18.84 -28.16
C ALA A 323 -5.95 19.38 -29.59
N ARG A 324 -7.01 19.37 -30.41
CA ARG A 324 -7.03 19.93 -31.78
C ARG A 324 -7.97 21.12 -31.87
#